data_AF-A0AAW1PLH3-F1
#
_entry.id   AF-A0AAW1PLH3-F1
#
_cell.length_a   1.000
_cell.length_b   1.000
_cell.length_c   1.000
_cell.angle_alpha   90.00
_cell.angle_beta   90.00
_cell.angle_gamma   90.00
#
_symmetry.space_group_name_H-M   'P 1'
#
loop_
_entity.id
_entity.type
_entity.pdbx_description
1 polymer ?
#
loop_
_entity_poly.entity_id
_entity_poly.type
_entity_poly.pdbx_seq_one_letter_code
_entity_poly.pdbx_strand_id
1 'polypeptide(L)'
;MLYKQKLARGFLHLADGQEAVPVGLEAASSYKDSLIQTYRDHCTAVGRGVTVKEVFAELLGRVDGAVRGLGGSMHLYKAENNFYGGMGIVGTHVPLGAGLAFAHKYRKDGCVSFTLYGDGAANQGQISEAINMSALWNLPVVFVVENNHFGMGTSQDRASKSARFYTRGDYIPGLWVDGMDVLAVKNGIAFARQHALEHGPIIVEMDTYRYHGHSISDPGSSYRTRDEIQGVRRARDPIEHVRTLLTEFKMASSSELKQLERKLKKGVQDDIEAAKQSAEPPIEDLWNNIYRDGLGAQFRNIDSTRNKIQLPQGSAGR
;
A
#
# COMPACT_ATOMS: atom_id res chain seq x y z
N MET A 1 6.83 -2.28 -17.47
CA MET A 1 7.39 -3.11 -18.57
C MET A 1 7.11 -4.61 -18.34
N LEU A 2 7.48 -5.17 -17.19
CA LEU A 2 7.30 -6.59 -16.84
C LEU A 2 5.87 -7.12 -17.07
N TYR A 3 4.84 -6.35 -16.67
CA TYR A 3 3.45 -6.74 -16.89
C TYR A 3 3.07 -6.82 -18.38
N LYS A 4 3.54 -5.87 -19.21
CA LYS A 4 3.31 -5.90 -20.67
C LYS A 4 4.02 -7.08 -21.34
N GLN A 5 5.14 -7.53 -20.77
CA GLN A 5 5.87 -8.73 -21.19
C GLN A 5 5.25 -10.03 -20.65
N LYS A 6 4.13 -9.95 -19.91
CA LYS A 6 3.44 -11.08 -19.26
C LYS A 6 4.30 -11.84 -18.23
N LEU A 7 5.33 -11.19 -17.69
CA LEU A 7 6.14 -11.73 -16.60
C LEU A 7 5.47 -11.54 -15.23
N ALA A 8 4.71 -10.46 -15.07
CA ALA A 8 3.81 -10.24 -13.94
C ALA A 8 2.35 -10.40 -14.41
N ARG A 9 1.47 -10.86 -13.51
CA ARG A 9 0.07 -11.21 -13.80
C ARG A 9 -0.88 -10.72 -12.71
N GLY A 10 -2.18 -10.77 -12.98
CA GLY A 10 -3.21 -10.43 -12.00
C GLY A 10 -3.36 -8.92 -11.81
N PHE A 11 -3.46 -8.47 -10.57
CA PHE A 11 -3.59 -7.04 -10.27
C PHE A 11 -2.22 -6.34 -10.20
N LEU A 12 -2.17 -5.08 -10.62
CA LEU A 12 -1.02 -4.20 -10.44
C LEU A 12 -1.52 -2.75 -10.36
N HIS A 13 -1.35 -2.12 -9.20
CA HIS A 13 -1.81 -0.76 -8.91
C HIS A 13 -0.59 0.14 -8.66
N LEU A 14 -0.27 1.02 -9.61
CA LEU A 14 0.94 1.86 -9.55
C LEU A 14 0.68 3.16 -8.77
N ALA A 15 1.52 3.47 -7.80
CA ALA A 15 1.40 4.68 -6.97
C ALA A 15 2.11 5.92 -7.54
N ASP A 16 2.53 5.89 -8.81
CA ASP A 16 3.29 7.00 -9.40
C ASP A 16 2.44 8.27 -9.50
N GLY A 17 3.01 9.37 -9.01
CA GLY A 17 2.33 10.64 -8.73
C GLY A 17 1.95 10.83 -7.27
N GLN A 18 1.92 9.77 -6.45
CA GLN A 18 1.56 9.85 -5.04
C GLN A 18 2.77 9.69 -4.10
N GLU A 19 4.01 9.76 -4.61
CA GLU A 19 5.22 9.39 -3.87
C GLU A 19 5.45 10.25 -2.61
N ALA A 20 4.96 11.49 -2.59
CA ALA A 20 5.06 12.35 -1.42
C ALA A 20 4.32 11.80 -0.19
N VAL A 21 3.22 11.06 -0.37
CA VAL A 21 2.43 10.49 0.74
C VAL A 21 3.23 9.46 1.55
N PRO A 22 3.70 8.33 0.98
CA PRO A 22 4.45 7.34 1.75
C PRO A 22 5.82 7.86 2.21
N VAL A 23 6.49 8.72 1.43
CA VAL A 23 7.79 9.29 1.82
C VAL A 23 7.64 10.28 2.97
N GLY A 24 6.66 11.19 2.90
CA GLY A 24 6.41 12.17 3.95
C GLY A 24 5.88 11.52 5.23
N LEU A 25 5.01 10.50 5.10
CA LEU A 25 4.53 9.72 6.25
C LEU A 25 5.68 9.04 6.96
N GLU A 26 6.55 8.34 6.22
CA GLU A 26 7.66 7.61 6.85
C GLU A 26 8.72 8.54 7.45
N ALA A 27 8.91 9.73 6.88
CA ALA A 27 9.78 10.76 7.46
C ALA A 27 9.27 11.35 8.78
N ALA A 28 8.04 11.07 9.18
CA ALA A 28 7.39 11.55 10.40
C ALA A 28 6.85 10.43 11.32
N SER A 29 7.07 9.17 10.95
CA SER A 29 6.66 7.98 11.72
C SER A 29 7.85 7.27 12.36
N SER A 30 7.57 6.20 13.09
CA SER A 30 8.56 5.21 13.54
C SER A 30 8.23 3.83 12.96
N TYR A 31 9.24 2.98 12.77
CA TYR A 31 9.03 1.55 12.49
C TYR A 31 8.29 0.80 13.63
N LYS A 32 8.16 1.41 14.81
CA LYS A 32 7.31 0.89 15.90
C LYS A 32 5.83 1.26 15.77
N ASP A 33 5.50 2.34 15.06
CA ASP A 33 4.12 2.66 14.72
C ASP A 33 3.59 1.58 13.77
N SER A 34 2.29 1.26 13.81
CA SER A 34 1.71 0.33 12.84
C SER A 34 1.28 1.05 11.57
N LEU A 35 1.45 0.41 10.41
CA LEU A 35 0.94 0.92 9.13
C LEU A 35 0.15 -0.17 8.41
N ILE A 36 -1.08 0.15 8.02
CA ILE A 36 -1.95 -0.70 7.19
C ILE A 36 -2.64 0.11 6.10
N GLN A 37 -2.78 -0.46 4.90
CA GLN A 37 -3.35 0.27 3.76
C GLN A 37 -4.03 -0.65 2.74
N THR A 38 -4.60 -0.03 1.71
CA THR A 38 -5.17 -0.70 0.54
C THR A 38 -4.09 -1.30 -0.39
N TYR A 39 -4.49 -2.01 -1.44
CA TYR A 39 -3.66 -2.72 -2.43
C TYR A 39 -2.70 -1.87 -3.30
N ARG A 40 -2.59 -0.55 -3.07
CA ARG A 40 -1.68 0.35 -3.82
C ARG A 40 -0.46 0.65 -2.96
N ASP A 41 0.25 -0.39 -2.58
CA ASP A 41 1.09 -0.40 -1.40
C ASP A 41 2.61 -0.39 -1.65
N HIS A 42 3.07 -0.43 -2.91
CA HIS A 42 4.49 -0.66 -3.23
C HIS A 42 5.44 0.38 -2.64
N CYS A 43 5.11 1.68 -2.76
CA CYS A 43 5.96 2.75 -2.25
C CYS A 43 6.05 2.72 -0.72
N THR A 44 4.94 2.48 -0.05
CA THR A 44 4.91 2.34 1.41
C THR A 44 5.63 1.08 1.88
N ALA A 45 5.45 -0.05 1.18
CA ALA A 45 6.17 -1.29 1.49
C ALA A 45 7.68 -1.05 1.44
N VAL A 46 8.17 -0.32 0.43
CA VAL A 46 9.58 0.10 0.34
C VAL A 46 9.98 1.01 1.49
N GLY A 47 9.17 2.02 1.83
CA GLY A 47 9.41 2.87 3.01
C GLY A 47 9.50 2.07 4.32
N ARG A 48 8.70 1.01 4.43
CA ARG A 48 8.67 0.09 5.58
C ARG A 48 9.68 -1.05 5.47
N GLY A 49 10.65 -0.98 4.57
CA GLY A 49 11.82 -1.88 4.53
C GLY A 49 11.63 -3.17 3.73
N VAL A 50 10.61 -3.26 2.87
CA VAL A 50 10.61 -4.24 1.78
C VAL A 50 11.56 -3.72 0.69
N THR A 51 12.53 -4.51 0.28
CA THR A 51 13.49 -4.12 -0.75
C THR A 51 12.83 -4.08 -2.14
N VAL A 52 13.40 -3.29 -3.05
CA VAL A 52 12.93 -3.23 -4.44
C VAL A 52 13.00 -4.62 -5.11
N LYS A 53 14.05 -5.40 -4.83
CA LYS A 53 14.16 -6.80 -5.25
C LYS A 53 12.98 -7.64 -4.74
N GLU A 54 12.67 -7.60 -3.45
CA GLU A 54 11.55 -8.35 -2.86
C GLU A 54 10.20 -7.96 -3.48
N VAL A 55 9.96 -6.67 -3.75
CA VAL A 55 8.75 -6.22 -4.45
C VAL A 55 8.68 -6.81 -5.86
N PHE A 56 9.74 -6.70 -6.65
CA PHE A 56 9.73 -7.25 -8.01
C PHE A 56 9.67 -8.78 -8.04
N ALA A 57 10.35 -9.46 -7.12
CA ALA A 57 10.27 -10.92 -6.99
C ALA A 57 8.84 -11.37 -6.64
N GLU A 58 8.13 -10.62 -5.78
CA GLU A 58 6.73 -10.90 -5.46
C GLU A 58 5.81 -10.70 -6.68
N LEU A 59 6.00 -9.61 -7.44
CA LEU A 59 5.25 -9.36 -8.67
C LEU A 59 5.47 -10.43 -9.75
N LEU A 60 6.66 -11.04 -9.75
CA LEU A 60 7.05 -12.14 -10.63
C LEU A 60 6.67 -13.53 -10.08
N GLY A 61 6.08 -13.60 -8.88
CA GLY A 61 5.70 -14.84 -8.22
C GLY A 61 6.89 -15.72 -7.87
N ARG A 62 7.95 -15.14 -7.30
CA ARG A 62 9.22 -15.80 -6.98
C ARG A 62 9.44 -15.94 -5.47
N VAL A 63 10.25 -16.93 -5.07
CA VAL A 63 10.50 -17.27 -3.65
C VAL A 63 11.20 -16.16 -2.87
N ASP A 64 12.02 -15.33 -3.52
CA ASP A 64 12.63 -14.14 -2.93
C ASP A 64 11.65 -12.96 -2.79
N GLY A 65 10.37 -13.14 -3.13
CA GLY A 65 9.33 -12.15 -2.94
C GLY A 65 9.08 -11.83 -1.46
N ALA A 66 8.55 -10.64 -1.19
CA ALA A 66 8.25 -10.16 0.16
C ALA A 66 7.39 -11.15 0.98
N VAL A 67 6.52 -11.91 0.31
CA VAL A 67 5.76 -13.02 0.88
C VAL A 67 5.91 -14.29 0.04
N ARG A 68 7.12 -14.50 -0.48
CA ARG A 68 7.54 -15.70 -1.22
C ARG A 68 6.71 -15.99 -2.47
N GLY A 69 6.20 -14.95 -3.15
CA GLY A 69 5.45 -15.10 -4.39
C GLY A 69 4.01 -15.59 -4.23
N LEU A 70 3.50 -15.65 -2.99
CA LEU A 70 2.16 -16.14 -2.67
C LEU A 70 1.09 -15.04 -2.67
N GLY A 71 1.48 -13.79 -2.43
CA GLY A 71 0.57 -12.66 -2.29
C GLY A 71 0.39 -11.84 -3.57
N GLY A 72 1.46 -11.72 -4.36
CA GLY A 72 1.49 -10.87 -5.54
C GLY A 72 1.39 -9.38 -5.18
N SER A 73 0.91 -8.57 -6.13
CA SER A 73 0.98 -7.11 -6.06
C SER A 73 0.21 -6.47 -4.91
N MET A 74 -0.81 -7.12 -4.35
CA MET A 74 -1.72 -6.48 -3.41
C MET A 74 -1.39 -6.77 -1.95
N HIS A 75 -0.46 -7.69 -1.69
CA HIS A 75 -0.32 -8.36 -0.39
C HIS A 75 1.16 -8.40 0.03
N LEU A 76 1.75 -7.22 0.22
CA LEU A 76 3.11 -7.07 0.75
C LEU A 76 3.04 -6.83 2.25
N TYR A 77 3.91 -7.45 3.05
CA TYR A 77 3.93 -7.29 4.50
C TYR A 77 5.38 -7.16 4.99
N LYS A 78 5.61 -6.47 6.11
CA LYS A 78 6.91 -6.45 6.80
C LYS A 78 6.69 -6.41 8.30
N ALA A 79 6.68 -7.59 8.92
CA ALA A 79 6.40 -7.75 10.35
C ALA A 79 7.41 -7.00 11.24
N GLU A 80 8.70 -7.06 10.90
CA GLU A 80 9.79 -6.39 11.63
C GLU A 80 9.59 -4.88 11.78
N ASN A 81 8.95 -4.26 10.77
CA ASN A 81 8.69 -2.82 10.72
C ASN A 81 7.18 -2.52 10.79
N ASN A 82 6.40 -3.38 11.45
CA ASN A 82 4.97 -3.18 11.72
C ASN A 82 4.16 -2.73 10.48
N PHE A 83 4.48 -3.28 9.31
CA PHE A 83 3.71 -3.06 8.09
C PHE A 83 2.77 -4.25 7.87
N TYR A 84 1.49 -4.00 8.14
CA TYR A 84 0.40 -4.97 8.08
C TYR A 84 -0.23 -5.08 6.70
N GLY A 85 0.39 -4.41 5.73
CA GLY A 85 0.29 -4.75 4.32
C GLY A 85 -0.81 -4.09 3.52
N GLY A 86 -0.82 -4.46 2.25
CA GLY A 86 -1.87 -4.12 1.29
C GLY A 86 -3.06 -5.06 1.40
N MET A 87 -4.24 -4.44 1.42
CA MET A 87 -5.50 -5.14 1.61
C MET A 87 -6.37 -5.02 0.36
N GLY A 88 -6.75 -6.17 -0.19
CA GLY A 88 -7.49 -6.26 -1.46
C GLY A 88 -8.97 -5.89 -1.35
N ILE A 89 -9.56 -6.04 -0.16
CA ILE A 89 -10.99 -5.77 0.06
C ILE A 89 -11.17 -4.35 0.59
N VAL A 90 -11.76 -3.49 -0.23
CA VAL A 90 -11.88 -2.04 0.01
C VAL A 90 -12.55 -1.76 1.37
N GLY A 91 -11.82 -1.07 2.26
CA GLY A 91 -12.30 -0.60 3.56
C GLY A 91 -12.16 -1.59 4.71
N THR A 92 -11.94 -2.88 4.45
CA THR A 92 -11.87 -3.92 5.51
C THR A 92 -10.69 -3.77 6.45
N HIS A 93 -9.64 -3.12 5.97
CA HIS A 93 -8.43 -2.87 6.73
C HIS A 93 -8.55 -1.70 7.71
N VAL A 94 -9.59 -0.87 7.57
CA VAL A 94 -9.76 0.29 8.44
C VAL A 94 -10.14 -0.12 9.87
N PRO A 95 -11.11 -1.04 10.09
CA PRO A 95 -11.30 -1.66 11.42
C PRO A 95 -10.06 -2.39 11.95
N LEU A 96 -9.27 -3.03 11.08
CA LEU A 96 -8.02 -3.69 11.50
C LEU A 96 -7.01 -2.67 12.03
N GLY A 97 -6.86 -1.52 11.36
CA GLY A 97 -6.04 -0.41 11.82
C GLY A 97 -6.48 0.16 13.17
N ALA A 98 -7.79 0.32 13.39
CA ALA A 98 -8.32 0.66 14.71
C ALA A 98 -7.98 -0.40 15.77
N GLY A 99 -8.02 -1.69 15.42
CA GLY A 99 -7.59 -2.79 16.28
C GLY A 99 -6.09 -2.72 16.63
N LEU A 100 -5.23 -2.35 15.68
CA LEU A 100 -3.80 -2.13 15.92
C LEU A 100 -3.57 -0.95 16.88
N ALA A 101 -4.32 0.14 16.72
CA ALA A 101 -4.29 1.27 17.66
C ALA A 101 -4.76 0.87 19.06
N PHE A 102 -5.82 0.05 19.16
CA PHE A 102 -6.24 -0.52 20.44
C PHE A 102 -5.10 -1.33 21.07
N ALA A 103 -4.39 -2.14 20.29
CA ALA A 103 -3.27 -2.93 20.79
C ALA A 103 -2.11 -2.06 21.30
N HIS A 104 -1.78 -0.96 20.60
CA HIS A 104 -0.80 0.03 21.08
C HIS A 104 -1.22 0.69 22.39
N LYS A 105 -2.49 1.14 22.46
CA LYS A 105 -3.06 1.70 23.69
C LYS A 105 -3.02 0.71 24.86
N TYR A 106 -3.39 -0.54 24.60
CA TYR A 106 -3.42 -1.60 25.60
C TYR A 106 -2.02 -1.89 26.16
N ARG A 107 -1.00 -1.94 25.30
CA ARG A 107 0.40 -2.15 25.69
C ARG A 107 1.08 -0.90 26.26
N LYS A 108 0.49 0.29 26.07
CA LYS A 108 1.07 1.59 26.47
C LYS A 108 2.47 1.81 25.88
N ASP A 109 2.64 1.44 24.60
CA ASP A 109 3.95 1.46 23.92
C ASP A 109 4.29 2.81 23.25
N GLY A 110 3.43 3.82 23.37
CA GLY A 110 3.66 5.17 22.84
C GLY A 110 3.66 5.24 21.31
N CYS A 111 3.05 4.25 20.65
CA CYS A 111 2.96 4.14 19.20
C CYS A 111 1.54 4.39 18.71
N VAL A 112 1.41 4.75 17.42
CA VAL A 112 0.12 4.96 16.75
C VAL A 112 -0.11 3.92 15.65
N SER A 113 -1.36 3.80 15.18
CA SER A 113 -1.64 3.14 13.90
C SER A 113 -1.97 4.16 12.82
N PHE A 114 -1.20 4.15 11.73
CA PHE A 114 -1.54 4.81 10.48
C PHE A 114 -2.39 3.87 9.62
N THR A 115 -3.61 4.29 9.33
CA THR A 115 -4.62 3.49 8.63
C THR A 115 -5.04 4.22 7.35
N LEU A 116 -4.46 3.84 6.21
CA LEU A 116 -4.60 4.57 4.95
C LEU A 116 -5.70 3.96 4.07
N TYR A 117 -6.60 4.76 3.52
CA TYR A 117 -7.64 4.32 2.58
C TYR A 117 -7.93 5.37 1.51
N GLY A 118 -8.38 4.96 0.32
CA GLY A 118 -8.65 5.89 -0.78
C GLY A 118 -9.99 6.64 -0.67
N ASP A 119 -10.17 7.68 -1.49
CA ASP A 119 -11.43 8.44 -1.60
C ASP A 119 -12.66 7.56 -1.87
N GLY A 120 -12.55 6.57 -2.75
CA GLY A 120 -13.62 5.61 -3.01
C GLY A 120 -13.91 4.68 -1.82
N ALA A 121 -12.91 4.39 -0.99
CA ALA A 121 -13.09 3.57 0.21
C ALA A 121 -13.81 4.34 1.32
N ALA A 122 -13.71 5.67 1.35
CA ALA A 122 -14.26 6.54 2.40
C ALA A 122 -15.78 6.48 2.58
N ASN A 123 -16.50 5.78 1.70
CA ASN A 123 -17.94 5.54 1.80
C ASN A 123 -18.31 4.13 2.32
N GLN A 124 -17.32 3.32 2.71
CA GLN A 124 -17.57 2.01 3.33
C GLN A 124 -18.13 2.17 4.74
N GLY A 125 -19.25 1.50 5.05
CA GLY A 125 -19.93 1.63 6.35
C GLY A 125 -19.04 1.28 7.55
N GLN A 126 -18.21 0.23 7.42
CA GLN A 126 -17.28 -0.19 8.47
C GLN A 126 -16.23 0.87 8.84
N ILE A 127 -15.97 1.86 7.99
CA ILE A 127 -15.09 2.99 8.32
C ILE A 127 -15.77 3.88 9.36
N SER A 128 -17.06 4.19 9.20
CA SER A 128 -17.83 4.95 10.17
C SER A 128 -17.92 4.21 11.52
N GLU A 129 -18.07 2.89 11.50
CA GLU A 129 -18.03 2.06 12.70
C GLU A 129 -16.65 2.14 13.39
N ALA A 130 -15.56 2.02 12.63
CA ALA A 130 -14.19 2.12 13.16
C ALA A 130 -13.89 3.51 13.73
N ILE A 131 -14.34 4.58 13.08
CA ILE A 131 -14.27 5.97 13.55
C ILE A 131 -14.98 6.08 14.90
N ASN A 132 -16.24 5.63 14.99
CA ASN A 132 -17.02 5.69 16.23
C ASN A 132 -16.34 4.99 17.40
N MET A 133 -15.89 3.75 17.19
CA MET A 133 -15.21 2.98 18.22
C MET A 133 -13.86 3.61 18.62
N SER A 134 -13.13 4.15 17.65
CA SER A 134 -11.85 4.82 17.91
C SER A 134 -12.01 6.08 18.74
N ALA A 135 -13.06 6.87 18.48
CA ALA A 135 -13.38 8.06 19.27
C ALA A 135 -13.83 7.67 20.67
N LEU A 136 -14.79 6.74 20.78
CA LEU A 136 -15.33 6.26 22.06
C LEU A 136 -14.22 5.78 22.99
N TRP A 137 -13.22 5.08 22.44
CA TRP A 137 -12.12 4.53 23.20
C TRP A 137 -10.87 5.38 23.19
N ASN A 138 -10.89 6.59 22.63
CA ASN A 138 -9.73 7.48 22.54
C ASN A 138 -8.46 6.73 22.04
N LEU A 139 -8.58 6.08 20.88
CA LEU A 139 -7.52 5.24 20.29
C LEU A 139 -6.45 6.08 19.57
N PRO A 140 -5.17 5.69 19.65
CA PRO A 140 -4.07 6.37 18.95
C PRO A 140 -4.03 5.95 17.47
N VAL A 141 -5.03 6.36 16.69
CA VAL A 141 -5.13 6.05 15.25
C VAL A 141 -5.15 7.33 14.42
N VAL A 142 -4.38 7.33 13.34
CA VAL A 142 -4.43 8.36 12.30
C VAL A 142 -5.08 7.72 11.07
N PHE A 143 -6.30 8.15 10.76
CA PHE A 143 -7.03 7.74 9.58
C PHE A 143 -6.59 8.62 8.40
N VAL A 144 -5.87 8.03 7.44
CA VAL A 144 -5.32 8.79 6.31
C VAL A 144 -6.16 8.50 5.07
N VAL A 145 -6.76 9.54 4.50
CA VAL A 145 -7.48 9.44 3.22
C VAL A 145 -6.52 9.81 2.10
N GLU A 146 -6.19 8.87 1.23
CA GLU A 146 -5.48 9.15 -0.01
C GLU A 146 -6.49 9.57 -1.08
N ASN A 147 -6.76 10.87 -1.16
CA ASN A 147 -7.69 11.41 -2.14
C ASN A 147 -6.95 11.64 -3.46
N ASN A 148 -7.12 10.70 -4.41
CA ASN A 148 -6.62 10.87 -5.78
C ASN A 148 -7.73 11.20 -6.78
N HIS A 149 -8.86 11.70 -6.25
CA HIS A 149 -10.06 12.15 -6.94
C HIS A 149 -10.90 11.06 -7.63
N PHE A 150 -10.45 9.80 -7.67
CA PHE A 150 -11.11 8.74 -8.43
C PHE A 150 -11.06 7.35 -7.77
N GLY A 151 -12.22 6.93 -7.24
CA GLY A 151 -12.51 5.55 -6.86
C GLY A 151 -12.69 4.66 -8.09
N MET A 152 -11.63 3.96 -8.48
CA MET A 152 -11.54 3.21 -9.75
C MET A 152 -11.75 4.13 -10.96
N GLY A 153 -12.98 4.23 -11.48
CA GLY A 153 -13.35 5.13 -12.58
C GLY A 153 -14.46 6.12 -12.23
N THR A 154 -14.84 6.20 -10.96
CA THR A 154 -15.87 7.12 -10.47
C THR A 154 -15.19 8.30 -9.79
N SER A 155 -15.44 9.51 -10.26
CA SER A 155 -14.91 10.72 -9.61
C SER A 155 -15.53 10.91 -8.23
N GLN A 156 -14.79 11.55 -7.32
CA GLN A 156 -15.24 11.82 -5.95
C GLN A 156 -16.61 12.53 -5.89
N ASP A 157 -16.89 13.46 -6.80
CA ASP A 157 -18.17 14.20 -6.84
C ASP A 157 -19.37 13.33 -7.24
N ARG A 158 -19.10 12.21 -7.93
CA ARG A 158 -20.12 11.22 -8.31
C ARG A 158 -20.30 10.13 -7.26
N ALA A 159 -19.31 9.93 -6.39
CA ALA A 159 -19.32 8.88 -5.36
C ALA A 159 -19.71 9.40 -3.97
N SER A 160 -19.40 10.66 -3.66
CA SER A 160 -19.51 11.23 -2.32
C SER A 160 -20.33 12.51 -2.35
N LYS A 161 -21.36 12.60 -1.51
CA LYS A 161 -22.15 13.85 -1.37
C LYS A 161 -21.30 15.02 -0.86
N SER A 162 -20.31 14.73 -0.02
CA SER A 162 -19.29 15.69 0.40
C SER A 162 -17.91 15.11 0.12
N ALA A 163 -17.15 15.78 -0.75
CA ALA A 163 -15.78 15.44 -1.10
C ALA A 163 -14.74 16.06 -0.14
N ARG A 164 -15.17 16.60 1.00
CA ARG A 164 -14.28 17.00 2.09
C ARG A 164 -14.08 15.80 3.01
N PHE A 165 -13.19 14.89 2.64
CA PHE A 165 -13.02 13.63 3.36
C PHE A 165 -12.47 13.82 4.77
N TYR A 166 -11.65 14.85 5.01
CA TYR A 166 -11.18 15.19 6.36
C TYR A 166 -12.31 15.51 7.34
N THR A 167 -13.50 15.93 6.89
CA THR A 167 -14.64 16.22 7.78
C THR A 167 -15.54 15.00 8.03
N ARG A 168 -15.23 13.83 7.46
CA ARG A 168 -16.11 12.64 7.52
C ARG A 168 -16.07 11.92 8.87
N GLY A 169 -15.19 12.34 9.76
CA GLY A 169 -15.12 11.85 11.14
C GLY A 169 -16.19 12.40 12.06
N ASP A 170 -16.95 13.41 11.60
CA ASP A 170 -17.98 14.13 12.36
C ASP A 170 -17.40 14.73 13.66
N TYR A 171 -17.41 13.97 14.75
CA TYR A 171 -16.83 14.36 16.05
C TYR A 171 -15.32 14.10 16.17
N ILE A 172 -14.69 13.39 15.22
CA ILE A 172 -13.23 13.27 15.15
C ILE A 172 -12.64 14.44 14.34
N PRO A 173 -11.60 15.14 14.83
CA PRO A 173 -10.99 16.23 14.09
C PRO A 173 -10.36 15.77 12.78
N GLY A 174 -10.27 16.71 11.83
CA GLY A 174 -9.75 16.47 10.50
C GLY A 174 -8.75 17.53 10.05
N LEU A 175 -7.73 17.10 9.31
CA LEU A 175 -6.74 17.96 8.66
C LEU A 175 -6.72 17.67 7.15
N TRP A 176 -6.72 18.72 6.33
CA TRP A 176 -6.43 18.61 4.90
C TRP A 176 -4.95 18.94 4.66
N VAL A 177 -4.28 18.14 3.84
CA VAL A 177 -2.86 18.28 3.52
C VAL A 177 -2.67 18.15 2.01
N ASP A 178 -1.81 19.01 1.45
CA ASP A 178 -1.34 18.84 0.08
C ASP A 178 -0.48 17.57 0.00
N GLY A 179 -1.05 16.49 -0.53
CA GLY A 179 -0.43 15.19 -0.70
C GLY A 179 0.58 15.12 -1.85
N MET A 180 0.83 16.23 -2.54
CA MET A 180 1.87 16.37 -3.57
C MET A 180 3.12 17.11 -3.06
N ASP A 181 3.08 17.69 -1.86
CA ASP A 181 4.21 18.32 -1.18
C ASP A 181 4.71 17.44 -0.03
N VAL A 182 5.89 16.83 -0.19
CA VAL A 182 6.46 15.91 0.80
C VAL A 182 6.72 16.56 2.16
N LEU A 183 6.99 17.86 2.21
CA LEU A 183 7.20 18.60 3.46
C LEU A 183 5.87 18.89 4.15
N ALA A 184 4.83 19.21 3.37
CA ALA A 184 3.47 19.34 3.88
C ALA A 184 2.97 18.01 4.48
N VAL A 185 3.15 16.90 3.75
CA VAL A 185 2.84 15.54 4.24
C VAL A 185 3.59 15.25 5.54
N LYS A 186 4.91 15.45 5.56
CA LYS A 186 5.73 15.20 6.76
C LYS A 186 5.21 15.97 7.97
N ASN A 187 4.96 17.27 7.81
CA ASN A 187 4.50 18.11 8.91
C ASN A 187 3.07 17.76 9.35
N GLY A 188 2.16 17.48 8.41
CA GLY A 188 0.80 17.06 8.70
C GLY A 188 0.74 15.73 9.45
N ILE A 189 1.56 14.75 9.04
CA ILE A 189 1.68 13.46 9.73
C ILE A 189 2.32 13.61 11.12
N ALA A 190 3.37 14.43 11.26
CA ALA A 190 3.98 14.67 12.57
C ALA A 190 2.97 15.26 13.57
N PHE A 191 2.18 16.25 13.12
CA PHE A 191 1.10 16.82 13.91
C PHE A 191 0.03 15.77 14.25
N ALA A 192 -0.45 15.03 13.26
CA ALA A 192 -1.50 14.03 13.45
C ALA A 192 -1.07 12.89 14.37
N ARG A 193 0.19 12.45 14.27
CA ARG A 193 0.80 11.45 15.16
C ARG A 193 0.79 11.93 16.61
N GLN A 194 1.22 13.18 16.84
CA GLN A 194 1.22 13.74 18.19
C GLN A 194 -0.21 13.89 18.74
N HIS A 195 -1.12 14.38 17.91
CA HIS A 195 -2.55 14.47 18.25
C HIS A 195 -3.12 13.11 18.63
N ALA A 196 -2.85 12.07 17.83
CA ALA A 196 -3.29 10.70 18.08
C ALA A 196 -2.87 10.16 19.45
N LEU A 197 -1.64 10.47 19.87
CA LEU A 197 -1.11 10.06 21.17
C LEU A 197 -1.75 10.79 22.35
N GLU A 198 -2.05 12.08 22.19
CA GLU A 198 -2.51 12.95 23.29
C GLU A 198 -4.04 13.02 23.40
N HIS A 199 -4.74 13.07 22.26
CA HIS A 199 -6.14 13.45 22.15
C HIS A 199 -7.01 12.40 21.45
N GLY A 200 -6.41 11.26 21.05
CA GLY A 200 -7.10 10.19 20.34
C GLY A 200 -7.23 10.45 18.84
N PRO A 201 -8.17 9.79 18.16
CA PRO A 201 -8.12 9.64 16.71
C PRO A 201 -8.16 10.98 15.95
N ILE A 202 -7.59 10.99 14.75
CA ILE A 202 -7.64 12.12 13.82
C ILE A 202 -7.73 11.63 12.37
N ILE A 203 -8.42 12.37 11.52
CA ILE A 203 -8.45 12.13 10.07
C ILE A 203 -7.48 13.09 9.37
N VAL A 204 -6.69 12.59 8.43
CA VAL A 204 -5.85 13.39 7.54
C VAL A 204 -6.21 13.08 6.10
N GLU A 205 -6.73 14.05 5.36
CA GLU A 205 -6.92 13.93 3.92
C GLU A 205 -5.68 14.41 3.18
N MET A 206 -5.07 13.50 2.43
CA MET A 206 -3.95 13.77 1.52
C MET A 206 -4.50 13.97 0.11
N ASP A 207 -4.52 15.23 -0.35
CA ASP A 207 -4.88 15.56 -1.73
C ASP A 207 -3.71 15.24 -2.66
N THR A 208 -3.81 14.13 -3.37
CA THR A 208 -2.73 13.58 -4.19
C THR A 208 -3.25 13.18 -5.57
N TYR A 209 -2.41 12.58 -6.43
CA TYR A 209 -2.85 12.20 -7.76
C TYR A 209 -2.10 10.97 -8.30
N ARG A 210 -2.83 10.02 -8.88
CA ARG A 210 -2.24 8.87 -9.58
C ARG A 210 -2.13 9.12 -11.09
N TYR A 211 -0.93 9.00 -11.65
CA TYR A 211 -0.72 9.22 -13.09
C TYR A 211 -1.26 8.07 -13.95
N HIS A 212 -1.06 6.83 -13.51
CA HIS A 212 -1.67 5.68 -14.16
C HIS A 212 -3.17 5.55 -13.82
N GLY A 213 -3.89 4.82 -14.67
CA GLY A 213 -5.26 4.37 -14.39
C GLY A 213 -5.35 3.54 -13.11
N HIS A 214 -6.55 3.04 -12.80
CA HIS A 214 -6.80 2.38 -11.53
C HIS A 214 -5.84 1.22 -11.29
N SER A 215 -5.73 0.33 -12.28
CA SER A 215 -4.77 -0.74 -12.36
C SER A 215 -4.20 -0.79 -13.77
N ILE A 216 -3.27 -1.70 -14.04
CA ILE A 216 -2.70 -1.88 -15.38
C ILE A 216 -3.74 -2.30 -16.45
N SER A 217 -4.91 -2.83 -16.06
CA SER A 217 -6.01 -3.15 -16.98
C SER A 217 -6.90 -1.94 -17.31
N ASP A 218 -6.75 -0.84 -16.58
CA ASP A 218 -7.48 0.40 -16.78
C ASP A 218 -6.59 1.47 -17.41
N PRO A 219 -6.82 1.86 -18.69
CA PRO A 219 -6.09 2.95 -19.32
C PRO A 219 -6.32 4.32 -18.67
N GLY A 220 -7.39 4.50 -17.90
CA GLY A 220 -7.74 5.73 -17.20
C GLY A 220 -8.30 6.85 -18.09
N SER A 221 -8.46 6.63 -19.40
CA SER A 221 -8.87 7.66 -20.35
C SER A 221 -10.38 7.79 -20.57
N SER A 222 -11.19 6.93 -19.95
CA SER A 222 -12.67 6.95 -20.11
C SER A 222 -13.38 7.89 -19.12
N TYR A 223 -12.69 8.33 -18.06
CA TYR A 223 -13.29 9.12 -16.98
C TYR A 223 -12.49 10.36 -16.58
N ARG A 224 -11.35 10.62 -17.24
CA ARG A 224 -10.52 11.82 -17.09
C ARG A 224 -9.67 12.04 -18.34
N THR A 225 -9.23 13.27 -18.56
CA THR A 225 -8.50 13.63 -19.79
C THR A 225 -7.00 13.43 -19.62
N ARG A 226 -6.30 13.24 -20.75
CA ARG A 226 -4.83 13.24 -20.76
C ARG A 226 -4.25 14.60 -20.35
N ASP A 227 -4.95 15.68 -20.66
CA ASP A 227 -4.54 17.04 -20.35
C ASP A 227 -4.62 17.32 -18.85
N GLU A 228 -5.63 16.78 -18.15
CA GLU A 228 -5.70 16.83 -16.69
C GLU A 228 -4.48 16.15 -16.05
N ILE A 229 -4.17 14.91 -16.45
CA ILE A 229 -3.03 14.15 -15.92
C ILE A 229 -1.72 14.89 -16.19
N GLN A 230 -1.52 15.40 -17.41
CA GLN A 230 -0.32 16.17 -17.76
C GLN A 230 -0.25 17.50 -17.03
N GLY A 231 -1.38 18.18 -16.83
CA GLY A 231 -1.49 19.43 -16.09
C GLY A 231 -1.03 19.24 -14.65
N VAL A 232 -1.58 18.23 -13.95
CA VAL A 232 -1.17 17.89 -12.59
C VAL A 232 0.31 17.54 -12.54
N ARG A 233 0.81 16.68 -13.44
CA ARG A 233 2.22 16.29 -13.46
C ARG A 233 3.17 17.47 -13.71
N ARG A 234 2.81 18.43 -14.55
CA ARG A 234 3.65 19.61 -14.80
C ARG A 234 3.63 20.58 -13.62
N ALA A 235 2.49 20.71 -12.95
CA ALA A 235 2.29 21.72 -11.91
C ALA A 235 2.64 21.24 -10.50
N ARG A 236 2.46 19.95 -10.20
CA ARG A 236 2.47 19.41 -8.84
C ARG A 236 3.30 18.12 -8.68
N ASP A 237 4.14 17.72 -9.64
CA ASP A 237 4.89 16.45 -9.47
C ASP A 237 5.77 16.48 -8.19
N PRO A 238 5.64 15.48 -7.30
CA PRO A 238 6.26 15.53 -5.99
C PRO A 238 7.78 15.44 -6.07
N ILE A 239 8.33 14.77 -7.09
CA ILE A 239 9.77 14.63 -7.30
C ILE A 239 10.35 15.91 -7.91
N GLU A 240 9.66 16.51 -8.90
CA GLU A 240 10.07 17.80 -9.46
C GLU A 240 10.01 18.94 -8.43
N HIS A 241 9.02 18.92 -7.53
CA HIS A 241 8.97 19.87 -6.41
C HIS A 241 10.22 19.76 -5.53
N VAL A 242 10.55 18.55 -5.05
CA VAL A 242 11.76 18.34 -4.23
C VAL A 242 13.03 18.71 -4.98
N ARG A 243 13.14 18.38 -6.27
CA ARG A 243 14.28 18.76 -7.12
C ARG A 243 14.45 20.28 -7.16
N THR A 244 13.35 21.01 -7.37
CA THR A 244 13.34 22.48 -7.37
C THR A 244 13.87 23.03 -6.05
N LEU A 245 13.29 22.59 -4.91
CA LEU A 245 13.73 23.02 -3.58
C LEU A 245 15.22 22.77 -3.35
N LEU A 246 15.71 21.56 -3.65
CA LEU A 246 17.12 21.22 -3.45
C LEU A 246 18.07 22.13 -4.27
N THR A 247 17.67 22.51 -5.48
CA THR A 247 18.45 23.40 -6.33
C THR A 247 18.38 24.86 -5.91
N GLU A 248 17.19 25.36 -5.56
CA GLU A 248 16.97 26.75 -5.13
C GLU A 248 17.71 27.05 -3.82
N PHE A 249 17.65 26.11 -2.87
CA PHE A 249 18.38 26.21 -1.60
C PHE A 249 19.85 25.76 -1.68
N LYS A 250 20.36 25.49 -2.90
CA LYS A 250 21.76 25.10 -3.16
C LYS A 250 22.22 23.88 -2.34
N MET A 251 21.31 22.97 -2.02
CA MET A 251 21.60 21.71 -1.32
C MET A 251 22.11 20.63 -2.27
N ALA A 252 21.75 20.72 -3.55
CA ALA A 252 22.30 19.89 -4.63
C ALA A 252 22.25 20.62 -5.97
N SER A 253 23.22 20.38 -6.83
CA SER A 253 23.22 20.84 -8.21
C SER A 253 22.35 19.95 -9.10
N SER A 254 21.88 20.50 -10.24
CA SER A 254 21.15 19.71 -11.24
C SER A 254 21.98 18.55 -11.80
N SER A 255 23.31 18.65 -11.79
CA SER A 255 24.21 17.57 -12.22
C SER A 255 24.22 16.42 -11.21
N GLU A 256 24.36 16.72 -9.91
CA GLU A 256 24.34 15.72 -8.85
C GLU A 256 22.99 14.97 -8.82
N LEU A 257 21.87 15.69 -8.96
CA LEU A 257 20.55 15.08 -8.98
C LEU A 257 20.35 14.15 -10.21
N LYS A 258 20.86 14.55 -11.38
CA LYS A 258 20.86 13.68 -12.58
C LYS A 258 21.74 12.44 -12.41
N GLN A 259 22.89 12.58 -11.75
CA GLN A 259 23.77 11.44 -11.46
C GLN A 259 23.11 10.48 -10.46
N LEU A 260 22.49 11.01 -9.41
CA LEU A 260 21.72 10.22 -8.45
C LEU A 260 20.59 9.45 -9.14
N GLU A 261 19.81 10.11 -9.99
CA GLU A 261 18.73 9.47 -10.75
C GLU A 261 19.24 8.32 -11.63
N ARG A 262 20.36 8.51 -12.33
CA ARG A 262 20.99 7.45 -13.13
C ARG A 262 21.44 6.26 -12.26
N LYS A 263 22.04 6.54 -11.10
CA LYS A 263 22.46 5.51 -10.14
C LYS A 263 21.26 4.72 -9.63
N LEU A 264 20.19 5.40 -9.23
CA LEU A 264 18.96 4.76 -8.74
C LEU A 264 18.27 3.93 -9.81
N LYS A 265 18.16 4.44 -11.06
CA LYS A 265 17.62 3.69 -12.19
C LYS A 265 18.42 2.42 -12.47
N LYS A 266 19.75 2.49 -12.39
CA LYS A 266 20.61 1.31 -12.51
C LYS A 266 20.36 0.31 -11.38
N GLY A 267 20.33 0.76 -10.12
CA GLY A 267 20.03 -0.10 -8.98
C GLY A 267 18.69 -0.83 -9.10
N VAL A 268 17.62 -0.12 -9.50
CA VAL A 268 16.32 -0.73 -9.77
C VAL A 268 16.39 -1.77 -10.88
N GLN A 269 17.17 -1.52 -11.94
CA GLN A 269 17.35 -2.48 -13.02
C GLN A 269 18.12 -3.73 -12.55
N ASP A 270 19.15 -3.56 -11.74
CA ASP A 270 19.92 -4.65 -11.15
C ASP A 270 19.03 -5.51 -10.23
N ASP A 271 18.18 -4.89 -9.41
CA ASP A 271 17.19 -5.57 -8.56
C ASP A 271 16.15 -6.35 -9.37
N ILE A 272 15.68 -5.81 -10.50
CA ILE A 272 14.75 -6.49 -11.42
C ILE A 272 15.42 -7.74 -12.01
N GLU A 273 16.68 -7.64 -12.44
CA GLU A 273 17.38 -8.80 -12.99
C GLU A 273 17.65 -9.87 -11.92
N ALA A 274 18.01 -9.46 -10.69
CA ALA A 274 18.13 -10.37 -9.56
C ALA A 274 16.79 -11.05 -9.21
N ALA A 275 15.68 -10.32 -9.25
CA ALA A 275 14.34 -10.87 -9.03
C ALA A 275 13.94 -11.90 -10.09
N LYS A 276 14.29 -11.69 -11.36
CA LYS A 276 14.03 -12.65 -12.45
C LYS A 276 14.82 -13.95 -12.30
N GLN A 277 16.00 -13.89 -11.68
CA GLN A 277 16.86 -15.05 -11.42
C GLN A 277 16.39 -15.88 -10.22
N SER A 278 15.51 -15.33 -9.36
CA SER A 278 14.93 -16.06 -8.24
C SER A 278 14.11 -17.26 -8.73
N ALA A 279 14.21 -18.37 -8.00
CA ALA A 279 13.41 -19.57 -8.26
C ALA A 279 11.92 -19.31 -8.04
N GLU A 280 11.08 -20.13 -8.67
CA GLU A 280 9.66 -20.22 -8.30
C GLU A 280 9.52 -20.83 -6.90
N PRO A 281 8.45 -20.51 -6.16
CA PRO A 281 8.18 -21.12 -4.87
C PRO A 281 8.07 -22.65 -5.00
N PRO A 282 8.62 -23.41 -4.05
CA PRO A 282 8.47 -24.86 -4.04
C PRO A 282 6.98 -25.23 -3.86
N ILE A 283 6.55 -26.37 -4.41
CA ILE A 283 5.12 -26.74 -4.46
C ILE A 283 4.50 -26.85 -3.06
N GLU A 284 5.31 -27.16 -2.06
CA GLU A 284 4.91 -27.28 -0.65
C GLU A 284 4.40 -25.95 -0.08
N ASP A 285 4.85 -24.81 -0.62
CA ASP A 285 4.38 -23.49 -0.19
C ASP A 285 2.89 -23.25 -0.51
N LEU A 286 2.26 -24.13 -1.32
CA LEU A 286 0.82 -24.13 -1.54
C LEU A 286 0.02 -24.46 -0.26
N TRP A 287 0.58 -25.26 0.65
CA TRP A 287 -0.11 -25.68 1.88
C TRP A 287 0.63 -25.34 3.17
N ASN A 288 1.90 -24.91 3.07
CA ASN A 288 2.58 -24.32 4.21
C ASN A 288 1.89 -23.00 4.60
N ASN A 289 1.94 -22.66 5.90
CA ASN A 289 1.42 -21.41 6.45
C ASN A 289 -0.11 -21.21 6.38
N ILE A 290 -0.90 -22.26 6.18
CA ILE A 290 -2.36 -22.19 6.35
C ILE A 290 -2.73 -21.96 7.82
N TYR A 291 -2.07 -22.68 8.73
CA TYR A 291 -2.16 -22.46 10.18
C TYR A 291 -0.76 -22.22 10.74
N ARG A 292 -0.63 -21.27 11.67
CA ARG A 292 0.65 -20.94 12.31
C ARG A 292 1.24 -22.12 13.08
N ASP A 293 0.45 -22.73 13.96
CA ASP A 293 0.93 -23.76 14.90
C ASP A 293 0.58 -25.18 14.46
N GLY A 294 0.14 -25.39 13.21
CA GLY A 294 -0.18 -26.72 12.67
C GLY A 294 -1.14 -27.51 13.56
N LEU A 295 -2.45 -27.20 13.50
CA LEU A 295 -3.48 -27.73 14.41
C LEU A 295 -3.84 -29.22 14.17
N GLY A 296 -2.87 -30.07 13.80
CA GLY A 296 -3.10 -31.46 13.38
C GLY A 296 -3.96 -31.57 12.11
N ALA A 297 -4.06 -30.47 11.34
CA ALA A 297 -4.88 -30.41 10.15
C ALA A 297 -4.30 -31.33 9.07
N GLN A 298 -5.18 -32.14 8.46
CA GLN A 298 -4.86 -32.92 7.27
C GLN A 298 -5.44 -32.24 6.04
N PHE A 299 -4.61 -32.04 5.03
CA PHE A 299 -5.00 -31.40 3.79
C PHE A 299 -5.30 -32.43 2.70
N ARG A 300 -6.49 -32.33 2.11
CA ARG A 300 -6.88 -33.12 0.95
C ARG A 300 -5.87 -32.89 -0.19
N ASN A 301 -5.47 -33.97 -0.87
CA ASN A 301 -4.44 -34.01 -1.93
C ASN A 301 -2.99 -33.88 -1.47
N ILE A 302 -2.74 -33.72 -0.16
CA ILE A 302 -1.39 -33.66 0.43
C ILE A 302 -1.21 -34.84 1.39
N ASP A 303 -2.04 -34.90 2.43
CA ASP A 303 -1.97 -35.92 3.48
C ASP A 303 -2.87 -37.14 3.20
N SER A 304 -3.79 -37.01 2.25
CA SER A 304 -4.69 -38.10 1.89
C SER A 304 -3.96 -39.15 1.05
N THR A 305 -3.67 -40.32 1.64
CA THR A 305 -3.38 -41.56 0.89
C THR A 305 -4.61 -42.12 0.16
N ARG A 306 -5.79 -41.55 0.40
CA ARG A 306 -7.07 -42.00 -0.17
C ARG A 306 -7.26 -41.50 -1.60
N ASN A 307 -7.22 -42.47 -2.50
CA ASN A 307 -7.61 -42.46 -3.92
C ASN A 307 -6.48 -42.26 -4.94
N LYS A 308 -5.39 -43.02 -4.82
CA LYS A 308 -4.91 -43.71 -6.03
C LYS A 308 -5.96 -44.74 -6.41
N ILE A 309 -6.99 -44.33 -7.15
CA ILE A 309 -7.81 -45.30 -7.90
C ILE A 309 -6.83 -45.91 -8.90
N GLN A 310 -6.41 -47.16 -8.66
CA GLN A 310 -5.83 -47.97 -9.71
C GLN A 310 -6.93 -48.09 -10.77
N LEU A 311 -6.80 -47.34 -11.86
CA LEU A 311 -7.56 -47.66 -13.06
C LEU A 311 -7.25 -49.13 -13.36
N PRO A 312 -8.27 -49.99 -13.61
CA PRO A 312 -8.03 -51.35 -14.02
C PRO A 312 -7.02 -51.28 -15.17
N GLN A 313 -5.87 -51.94 -15.01
CA GLN A 313 -5.04 -52.22 -16.17
C GLN A 313 -5.92 -53.07 -17.07
N GLY A 314 -6.49 -52.44 -18.10
CA GLY A 314 -7.23 -53.13 -19.12
C GLY A 314 -6.31 -54.22 -19.64
N SER A 315 -6.68 -55.46 -19.38
CA SER A 315 -6.18 -56.61 -20.11
C SER A 315 -6.61 -56.41 -21.57
N ALA A 316 -5.81 -55.68 -22.33
CA ALA A 316 -5.80 -55.75 -23.79
C ALA A 316 -5.15 -57.09 -24.15
N GLY A 317 -5.91 -58.16 -23.91
CA GLY A 317 -5.64 -59.51 -24.34
C GLY A 317 -6.76 -59.96 -25.25
N ARG A 318 -6.41 -60.13 -26.53
CA ARG A 318 -7.18 -60.52 -27.72
C ARG A 318 -7.87 -59.39 -28.47
#